data_AF-A0A962ZGM0-F1
#
_entry.id   AF-A0A962ZGM0-F1
#
_cell.length_a   1.000
_cell.length_b   1.000
_cell.length_c   1.000
_cell.angle_alpha   90.00
_cell.angle_beta   90.00
_cell.angle_gamma   90.00
#
_symmetry.space_group_name_H-M   'P 1'
#
loop_
_entity.id
_entity.type
_entity.pdbx_description
1 polymer ?
#
loop_
_entity_poly.entity_id
_entity_poly.type
_entity_poly.pdbx_seq_one_letter_code
_entity_poly.pdbx_strand_id
1 'polypeptide(L)'
;RRQTERVLPMVDELLAAAGVTLASLDAIAFSQGPGAFTGVRVAVSIAQGLGFAADVPLLGVSTLACTAQAAALAHGAGHWLVAQDARMGELYVGQYRLVEGEQVVQACAADVLLSPEALADLPAGNWRGVGSGALYLDTLRARWPSLGDWFDDIGPRAGAMLPLAQAALQRGEVVAAEQARPVYLRNQVIQGAIR
;
A
#
# COMPACT_ATOMS: atom_id res chain seq x y z
N ARG A 1 2.36 14.33 14.22
CA ARG A 1 2.00 14.62 15.63
C ARG A 1 0.55 14.21 15.95
N ARG A 2 -0.47 14.73 15.24
CA ARG A 2 -1.88 14.34 15.43
C ARG A 2 -2.26 12.90 15.08
N GLN A 3 -1.43 12.15 14.35
CA GLN A 3 -1.76 10.77 13.95
C GLN A 3 -1.74 9.80 15.14
N THR A 4 -0.66 9.79 15.93
CA THR A 4 -0.53 8.89 17.09
C THR A 4 -1.58 9.16 18.16
N GLU A 5 -1.92 10.43 18.39
CA GLU A 5 -2.95 10.85 19.37
C GLU A 5 -4.36 10.40 18.99
N ARG A 6 -4.63 10.13 17.70
CA ARG A 6 -5.97 9.78 17.20
C ARG A 6 -6.15 8.30 16.90
N VAL A 7 -5.09 7.60 16.49
CA VAL A 7 -5.19 6.20 16.05
C VAL A 7 -5.65 5.28 17.17
N LEU A 8 -5.07 5.38 18.36
CA LEU A 8 -5.46 4.49 19.47
C LEU A 8 -6.92 4.69 19.92
N PRO A 9 -7.42 5.94 20.14
CA PRO A 9 -8.84 6.15 20.37
C PRO A 9 -9.74 5.60 19.27
N MET A 10 -9.37 5.76 17.99
CA MET A 10 -10.15 5.22 16.88
C MET A 10 -10.19 3.68 16.87
N VAL A 11 -9.12 3.02 17.29
CA VAL A 11 -9.08 1.56 17.44
C VAL A 11 -10.03 1.12 18.55
N ASP A 12 -9.97 1.76 19.72
CA ASP A 12 -10.87 1.46 20.83
C ASP A 12 -12.34 1.67 20.46
N GLU A 13 -12.67 2.81 19.82
CA GLU A 13 -14.01 3.11 19.34
C GLU A 13 -14.53 2.06 18.34
N LEU A 14 -13.68 1.62 17.40
CA LEU A 14 -14.04 0.63 16.40
C LEU A 14 -14.26 -0.76 17.01
N LEU A 15 -13.37 -1.19 17.91
CA LEU A 15 -13.50 -2.48 18.62
C LEU A 15 -14.76 -2.50 19.49
N ALA A 16 -15.01 -1.41 20.22
CA ALA A 16 -16.21 -1.26 21.05
C ALA A 16 -17.49 -1.28 20.20
N ALA A 17 -17.51 -0.57 19.06
CA ALA A 17 -18.64 -0.57 18.14
C ALA A 17 -18.91 -1.96 17.53
N ALA A 18 -17.86 -2.75 17.30
CA ALA A 18 -17.96 -4.12 16.81
C ALA A 18 -18.23 -5.16 17.92
N GLY A 19 -18.14 -4.78 19.20
CA GLY A 19 -18.34 -5.70 20.32
C GLY A 19 -17.27 -6.79 20.44
N VAL A 20 -16.06 -6.53 19.94
CA VAL A 20 -14.93 -7.48 19.96
C VAL A 20 -13.76 -6.92 20.77
N THR A 21 -12.86 -7.79 21.23
CA THR A 21 -11.65 -7.37 21.94
C THR A 21 -10.45 -7.43 21.01
N LEU A 22 -9.38 -6.72 21.37
CA LEU A 22 -8.13 -6.78 20.61
C LEU A 22 -7.58 -8.22 20.53
N ALA A 23 -7.66 -8.97 21.64
CA ALA A 23 -7.19 -10.36 21.72
C ALA A 23 -8.08 -11.38 20.99
N SER A 24 -9.28 -10.99 20.53
CA SER A 24 -10.14 -11.87 19.73
C SER A 24 -9.93 -11.71 18.22
N LEU A 25 -8.97 -10.89 17.79
CA LEU A 25 -8.66 -10.70 16.37
C LEU A 25 -7.77 -11.84 15.87
N ASP A 26 -8.03 -12.34 14.65
CA ASP A 26 -7.18 -13.34 14.01
C ASP A 26 -5.82 -12.76 13.58
N ALA A 27 -5.79 -11.48 13.20
CA ALA A 27 -4.59 -10.73 12.86
C ALA A 27 -4.86 -9.22 12.84
N ILE A 28 -3.79 -8.41 12.93
CA ILE A 28 -3.84 -6.95 12.73
C ILE A 28 -3.09 -6.59 11.45
N ALA A 29 -3.82 -6.07 10.46
CA ALA A 29 -3.23 -5.55 9.23
C ALA A 29 -2.72 -4.12 9.41
N PHE A 30 -1.57 -3.82 8.81
CA PHE A 30 -0.97 -2.49 8.86
C PHE A 30 -0.35 -2.10 7.53
N SER A 31 -0.27 -0.80 7.27
CA SER A 31 0.44 -0.27 6.12
C SER A 31 1.94 -0.44 6.32
N GLN A 32 2.55 -1.28 5.50
CA GLN A 32 3.98 -1.60 5.59
C GLN A 32 4.86 -0.58 4.86
N GLY A 33 4.27 0.32 4.08
CA GLY A 33 4.99 1.17 3.13
C GLY A 33 4.86 0.66 1.70
N PRO A 34 5.48 1.34 0.71
CA PRO A 34 6.26 2.57 0.87
C PRO A 34 5.41 3.79 1.25
N GLY A 35 6.05 4.90 1.61
CA GLY A 35 5.36 6.14 2.00
C GLY A 35 6.24 7.10 2.79
N ALA A 36 5.62 8.07 3.46
CA ALA A 36 6.33 9.02 4.32
C ALA A 36 7.01 8.27 5.48
N PHE A 37 8.33 8.44 5.61
CA PHE A 37 9.19 7.70 6.55
C PHE A 37 8.66 7.65 7.98
N THR A 38 8.27 8.81 8.53
CA THR A 38 7.69 8.90 9.88
C THR A 38 6.35 8.19 9.97
N GLY A 39 5.50 8.31 8.95
CA GLY A 39 4.15 7.71 8.94
C GLY A 39 4.20 6.19 8.94
N VAL A 40 5.06 5.60 8.11
CA VAL A 40 5.22 4.14 8.03
C VAL A 40 5.75 3.59 9.36
N ARG A 41 6.75 4.24 9.97
CA ARG A 41 7.25 3.83 11.29
C ARG A 41 6.19 3.88 12.38
N VAL A 42 5.39 4.96 12.41
CA VAL A 42 4.30 5.08 13.38
C VAL A 42 3.27 3.96 13.19
N ALA A 43 2.90 3.63 11.95
CA ALA A 43 1.97 2.55 11.67
C ALA A 43 2.51 1.19 12.15
N VAL A 44 3.76 0.87 11.83
CA VAL A 44 4.40 -0.37 12.30
C VAL A 44 4.48 -0.40 13.82
N SER A 45 4.99 0.65 14.47
CA SER A 45 5.12 0.67 15.93
C SER A 45 3.80 0.53 16.68
N ILE A 46 2.72 1.13 16.17
CA ILE A 46 1.38 0.96 16.75
C ILE A 46 0.92 -0.49 16.57
N ALA A 47 1.03 -1.04 15.36
CA ALA A 47 0.64 -2.43 15.09
C ALA A 47 1.43 -3.42 15.96
N GLN A 48 2.75 -3.21 16.12
CA GLN A 48 3.60 -4.00 16.99
C GLN A 48 3.16 -3.92 18.45
N GLY A 49 2.90 -2.71 18.97
CA GLY A 49 2.43 -2.54 20.33
C GLY A 49 1.10 -3.25 20.59
N LEU A 50 0.14 -3.12 19.67
CA LEU A 50 -1.16 -3.78 19.76
C LEU A 50 -1.04 -5.30 19.65
N GLY A 51 -0.34 -5.80 18.63
CA GLY A 51 -0.14 -7.24 18.41
C GLY A 51 0.61 -7.90 19.55
N PHE A 52 1.67 -7.28 20.06
CA PHE A 52 2.44 -7.80 21.18
C PHE A 52 1.62 -7.83 22.49
N ALA A 53 0.85 -6.78 22.77
CA ALA A 53 0.04 -6.71 23.99
C ALA A 53 -1.12 -7.72 24.00
N ALA A 54 -1.64 -8.08 22.83
CA ALA A 54 -2.80 -8.95 22.68
C ALA A 54 -2.46 -10.38 22.23
N ASP A 55 -1.18 -10.69 22.00
CA ASP A 55 -0.72 -11.94 21.37
C ASP A 55 -1.39 -12.21 20.01
N VAL A 56 -1.50 -11.16 19.20
CA VAL A 56 -2.15 -11.20 17.87
C VAL A 56 -1.10 -11.01 16.77
N PRO A 57 -1.06 -11.88 15.74
CA PRO A 57 -0.09 -11.77 14.66
C PRO A 57 -0.41 -10.59 13.73
N LEU A 58 0.59 -10.16 12.96
CA LEU A 58 0.50 -8.98 12.11
C LEU A 58 0.55 -9.31 10.62
N LEU A 59 -0.10 -8.48 9.80
CA LEU A 59 -0.10 -8.56 8.33
C LEU A 59 0.37 -7.23 7.73
N GLY A 60 1.55 -7.24 7.11
CA GLY A 60 2.05 -6.09 6.38
C GLY A 60 1.39 -5.98 5.00
N VAL A 61 0.77 -4.84 4.70
CA VAL A 61 0.16 -4.59 3.39
C VAL A 61 0.85 -3.41 2.72
N SER A 62 1.21 -3.56 1.44
CA SER A 62 1.76 -2.46 0.64
C SER A 62 0.78 -1.29 0.60
N THR A 63 1.29 -0.08 0.85
CA THR A 63 0.51 1.15 0.69
C THR A 63 0.05 1.33 -0.76
N LEU A 64 0.86 0.92 -1.72
CA LEU A 64 0.52 1.03 -3.14
C LEU A 64 -0.57 0.02 -3.49
N ALA A 65 -0.46 -1.23 -3.03
CA ALA A 65 -1.52 -2.23 -3.19
C ALA A 65 -2.85 -1.76 -2.59
N CYS A 66 -2.82 -1.18 -1.39
CA CYS A 66 -4.00 -0.61 -0.73
C CYS A 66 -4.61 0.55 -1.54
N THR A 67 -3.79 1.37 -2.19
CA THR A 67 -4.27 2.46 -3.06
C THR A 67 -4.87 1.92 -4.35
N ALA A 68 -4.24 0.93 -4.98
CA ALA A 68 -4.81 0.24 -6.15
C ALA A 68 -6.14 -0.43 -5.82
N GLN A 69 -6.24 -1.10 -4.67
CA GLN A 69 -7.49 -1.71 -4.20
C GLN A 69 -8.57 -0.67 -4.00
N ALA A 70 -8.25 0.49 -3.39
CA ALA A 70 -9.20 1.58 -3.23
C ALA A 70 -9.71 2.12 -4.58
N ALA A 71 -8.81 2.27 -5.56
CA ALA A 71 -9.17 2.70 -6.91
C ALA A 71 -10.05 1.66 -7.61
N ALA A 72 -9.72 0.38 -7.49
CA ALA A 72 -10.50 -0.71 -8.07
C ALA A 72 -11.91 -0.82 -7.45
N LEU A 73 -12.04 -0.61 -6.14
CA LEU A 73 -13.35 -0.54 -5.47
C LEU A 73 -14.20 0.63 -5.95
N ALA A 74 -13.59 1.77 -6.28
CA ALA A 74 -14.30 2.96 -6.73
C ALA A 74 -14.64 2.95 -8.23
N HIS A 75 -13.78 2.36 -9.07
CA HIS A 75 -13.82 2.50 -10.53
C HIS A 75 -13.78 1.17 -11.29
N GLY A 76 -13.89 0.05 -10.59
CA GLY A 76 -13.99 -1.29 -11.16
C GLY A 76 -12.65 -1.95 -11.51
N ALA A 77 -12.75 -3.20 -11.98
CA ALA A 77 -11.62 -4.03 -12.37
C ALA A 77 -10.78 -3.43 -13.52
N GLY A 78 -9.54 -3.90 -13.67
CA GLY A 78 -8.60 -3.40 -14.68
C GLY A 78 -7.17 -3.27 -14.18
N HIS A 79 -6.34 -2.57 -14.96
CA HIS A 79 -4.93 -2.31 -14.63
C HIS A 79 -4.77 -0.94 -13.99
N TRP A 80 -4.03 -0.90 -12.89
CA TRP A 80 -3.86 0.24 -12.01
C TRP A 80 -2.38 0.54 -11.84
N LEU A 81 -1.96 1.68 -12.37
CA LEU A 81 -0.67 2.28 -12.08
C LEU A 81 -0.82 3.17 -10.85
N VAL A 82 -0.24 2.76 -9.74
CA VAL A 82 -0.16 3.60 -8.55
C VAL A 82 1.14 4.36 -8.59
N ALA A 83 1.08 5.68 -8.52
CA ALA A 83 2.27 6.53 -8.43
C ALA A 83 2.08 7.58 -7.34
N GLN A 84 2.96 7.55 -6.34
CA GLN A 84 2.95 8.46 -5.20
C GLN A 84 4.23 9.29 -5.18
N ASP A 85 4.10 10.61 -4.97
CA ASP A 85 5.24 11.51 -4.80
C ASP A 85 6.14 11.03 -3.66
N ALA A 86 7.35 10.59 -4.01
CA ALA A 86 8.35 10.15 -3.05
C ALA A 86 9.30 11.28 -2.64
N ARG A 87 9.05 12.51 -3.11
CA ARG A 87 9.93 13.68 -3.08
C ARG A 87 11.18 13.48 -3.95
N MET A 88 11.99 14.53 -4.07
CA MET A 88 13.28 14.51 -4.76
C MET A 88 13.20 14.10 -6.25
N GLY A 89 12.07 14.37 -6.91
CA GLY A 89 11.91 14.02 -8.34
C GLY A 89 11.54 12.56 -8.58
N GLU A 90 11.18 11.81 -7.54
CA GLU A 90 10.94 10.37 -7.64
C GLU A 90 9.52 9.98 -7.24
N LEU A 91 9.10 8.81 -7.71
CA LEU A 91 7.81 8.20 -7.47
C LEU A 91 7.98 6.84 -6.81
N TYR A 92 7.18 6.57 -5.78
CA TYR A 92 6.87 5.20 -5.41
C TYR A 92 5.85 4.69 -6.41
N VAL A 93 6.23 3.67 -7.19
CA VAL A 93 5.43 3.14 -8.29
C VAL A 93 5.09 1.69 -8.05
N GLY A 94 3.83 1.34 -8.23
CA GLY A 94 3.34 -0.02 -8.17
C GLY A 94 2.37 -0.29 -9.31
N GLN A 95 2.43 -1.51 -9.83
CA GLN A 95 1.66 -1.96 -10.98
C GLN A 95 0.74 -3.08 -10.54
N TYR A 96 -0.57 -2.86 -10.62
CA TYR A 96 -1.57 -3.77 -10.08
C TYR A 96 -2.65 -4.10 -11.10
N ARG A 97 -3.26 -5.26 -10.98
CA ARG A 97 -4.40 -5.69 -11.80
C ARG A 97 -5.47 -6.31 -10.93
N LEU A 98 -6.71 -5.88 -11.10
CA LEU A 98 -7.88 -6.62 -10.64
C LEU A 98 -8.52 -7.31 -11.85
N VAL A 99 -8.67 -8.63 -11.78
CA VAL A 99 -9.37 -9.41 -12.80
C VAL A 99 -10.88 -9.35 -12.52
N GLU A 100 -11.71 -9.29 -13.55
CA GLU A 100 -13.17 -9.29 -13.42
C GLU A 100 -13.64 -10.53 -12.63
N GLY A 101 -14.51 -10.33 -11.63
CA GLY A 101 -14.96 -11.38 -10.72
C GLY A 101 -14.03 -11.68 -9.54
N GLU A 102 -12.77 -11.21 -9.56
CA GLU A 102 -11.92 -11.24 -8.37
C GLU A 102 -12.20 -10.06 -7.45
N GLN A 103 -11.79 -10.18 -6.18
CA GLN A 103 -12.00 -9.15 -5.15
C GLN A 103 -10.72 -8.38 -4.80
N VAL A 104 -9.56 -8.93 -5.15
CA VAL A 104 -8.26 -8.46 -4.64
C VAL A 104 -7.33 -8.15 -5.79
N VAL A 105 -6.73 -6.95 -5.77
CA VAL A 105 -5.70 -6.58 -6.75
C VAL A 105 -4.46 -7.47 -6.60
N GLN A 106 -3.90 -7.86 -7.74
CA GLN A 106 -2.66 -8.62 -7.82
C GLN A 106 -1.54 -7.72 -8.32
N ALA A 107 -0.36 -7.81 -7.70
CA ALA A 107 0.82 -7.11 -8.18
C ALA A 107 1.30 -7.72 -9.52
N CYS A 108 1.49 -6.88 -10.53
CA CYS A 108 2.08 -7.27 -11.81
C CYS A 108 3.61 -7.30 -11.76
N ALA A 109 4.19 -6.49 -10.88
CA ALA A 109 5.63 -6.37 -10.62
C ALA A 109 5.86 -5.92 -9.16
N ALA A 110 7.10 -5.99 -8.70
CA ALA A 110 7.46 -5.43 -7.39
C ALA A 110 7.30 -3.91 -7.39
N ASP A 111 6.93 -3.35 -6.23
CA ASP A 111 6.92 -1.89 -6.03
C ASP A 111 8.35 -1.32 -6.14
N VAL A 112 8.49 -0.18 -6.80
CA VAL A 112 9.79 0.47 -7.06
C VAL A 112 9.81 1.94 -6.65
N LEU A 113 11.02 2.48 -6.46
CA LEU A 113 11.26 3.92 -6.34
C LEU A 113 12.10 4.35 -7.55
N LEU A 114 11.54 5.16 -8.44
CA LEU A 114 12.23 5.61 -9.65
C LEU A 114 11.81 7.05 -10.00
N SER A 115 12.64 7.77 -10.74
CA SER A 115 12.20 8.99 -11.40
C SER A 115 11.21 8.66 -12.54
N PRO A 116 10.31 9.58 -12.92
CA PRO A 116 9.38 9.37 -14.04
C PRO A 116 10.06 8.90 -15.33
N GLU A 117 11.26 9.42 -15.62
CA GLU A 117 12.04 9.13 -16.83
C GLU A 117 12.68 7.73 -16.81
N ALA A 118 12.93 7.19 -15.61
CA ALA A 118 13.55 5.88 -15.42
C ALA A 118 12.53 4.72 -15.44
N LEU A 119 11.23 5.02 -15.55
CA LEU A 119 10.17 4.00 -15.55
C LEU A 119 10.20 3.16 -16.84
N ALA A 120 10.20 1.84 -16.66
CA ALA A 120 10.10 0.87 -17.74
C ALA A 120 8.71 0.91 -18.42
N ASP A 121 8.58 0.35 -19.61
CA ASP A 121 7.27 0.25 -20.27
C ASP A 121 6.24 -0.52 -19.44
N LEU A 122 5.00 -0.06 -19.49
CA LEU A 122 3.88 -0.80 -18.90
C LEU A 122 3.61 -2.07 -19.72
N PRO A 123 3.30 -3.20 -19.05
CA PRO A 123 2.80 -4.39 -19.73
C PRO A 123 1.53 -4.09 -20.54
N ALA A 124 1.18 -4.97 -21.49
CA ALA A 124 -0.05 -4.84 -22.26
C ALA A 124 -1.28 -4.81 -21.33
N GLY A 125 -2.15 -3.80 -21.51
CA GLY A 125 -3.36 -3.63 -20.72
C GLY A 125 -3.90 -2.20 -20.79
N ASN A 126 -5.15 -2.02 -20.39
CA ASN A 126 -5.77 -0.70 -20.26
C ASN A 126 -5.44 -0.14 -18.87
N TRP A 127 -4.35 0.61 -18.78
CA TRP A 127 -3.85 1.19 -17.54
C TRP A 127 -4.56 2.51 -17.21
N ARG A 128 -4.99 2.63 -15.95
CA ARG A 128 -5.42 3.89 -15.33
C ARG A 128 -4.47 4.25 -14.20
N GLY A 129 -4.29 5.54 -13.96
CA GLY A 129 -3.38 6.05 -12.94
C GLY A 129 -4.10 6.42 -11.65
N VAL A 130 -3.41 6.27 -10.51
CA VAL A 130 -3.91 6.74 -9.22
C VAL A 130 -2.78 7.24 -8.34
N GLY A 131 -3.04 8.32 -7.61
CA GLY A 131 -2.16 8.84 -6.56
C GLY A 131 -1.55 10.21 -6.86
N SER A 132 -0.74 10.69 -5.92
CA SER A 132 -0.15 12.03 -5.93
C SER A 132 0.90 12.26 -7.03
N GLY A 133 1.30 11.21 -7.76
CA GLY A 133 2.15 11.31 -8.94
C GLY A 133 1.52 12.05 -10.12
N ALA A 134 0.27 12.50 -10.01
CA ALA A 134 -0.39 13.40 -10.97
C ALA A 134 0.46 14.63 -11.33
N LEU A 135 1.34 15.07 -10.43
CA LEU A 135 2.27 16.17 -10.68
C LEU A 135 3.24 15.90 -11.85
N TYR A 136 3.46 14.62 -12.20
CA TYR A 136 4.29 14.18 -13.33
C TYR A 136 3.45 13.64 -14.49
N LEU A 137 2.14 13.89 -14.53
CA LEU A 137 1.23 13.26 -15.49
C LEU A 137 1.62 13.51 -16.95
N ASP A 138 2.12 14.70 -17.27
CA ASP A 138 2.60 15.03 -18.63
C ASP A 138 3.79 14.15 -19.03
N THR A 139 4.78 13.97 -18.13
CA THR A 139 5.92 13.08 -18.35
C THR A 139 5.47 11.63 -18.49
N LEU A 140 4.55 11.18 -17.64
CA LEU A 140 4.01 9.81 -17.66
C LEU A 140 3.21 9.54 -18.95
N ARG A 141 2.42 10.50 -19.44
CA ARG A 141 1.67 10.39 -20.69
C ARG A 141 2.55 10.52 -21.94
N ALA A 142 3.62 11.31 -21.89
CA ALA A 142 4.62 11.32 -22.95
C ALA A 142 5.30 9.95 -23.08
N ARG A 143 5.54 9.26 -21.96
CA ARG A 143 6.11 7.90 -21.92
C ARG A 143 5.09 6.82 -22.31
N TRP A 144 3.85 6.94 -21.82
CA TRP A 144 2.76 5.99 -22.06
C TRP A 144 1.52 6.72 -22.60
N PRO A 145 1.45 6.98 -23.91
CA PRO A 145 0.33 7.69 -24.52
C PRO A 145 -1.03 7.00 -24.35
N SER A 146 -1.04 5.70 -24.07
CA SER A 146 -2.25 4.91 -23.82
C SER A 146 -2.69 4.90 -22.34
N LEU A 147 -1.98 5.61 -21.45
CA LEU A 147 -2.39 5.76 -20.06
C LEU A 147 -3.70 6.54 -20.00
N GLY A 148 -4.74 5.89 -19.46
CA GLY A 148 -6.09 6.43 -19.40
C GLY A 148 -6.27 7.48 -18.31
N ASP A 149 -7.43 7.40 -17.65
CA ASP A 149 -7.80 8.33 -16.59
C ASP A 149 -6.82 8.28 -15.41
N TRP A 150 -6.70 9.41 -14.72
CA TRP A 150 -5.90 9.55 -13.51
C TRP A 150 -6.77 10.03 -12.35
N PHE A 151 -6.66 9.38 -11.19
CA PHE A 151 -7.39 9.72 -9.97
C PHE A 151 -6.41 10.18 -8.87
N ASP A 152 -6.40 11.46 -8.53
CA ASP A 152 -5.48 12.06 -7.54
C ASP A 152 -6.12 12.26 -6.16
N ASP A 153 -7.43 12.03 -6.04
CA ASP A 153 -8.22 12.12 -4.82
C ASP A 153 -8.34 10.78 -4.06
N ILE A 154 -7.80 9.70 -4.63
CA ILE A 154 -7.79 8.36 -4.04
C ILE A 154 -6.43 8.08 -3.38
N GLY A 155 -6.50 7.72 -2.10
CA GLY A 155 -5.35 7.30 -1.30
C GLY A 155 -5.60 5.99 -0.55
N PRO A 156 -4.60 5.49 0.19
CA PRO A 156 -4.74 4.27 0.98
C PRO A 156 -5.82 4.45 2.05
N ARG A 157 -6.73 3.47 2.16
CA ARG A 157 -7.82 3.46 3.15
C ARG A 157 -7.85 2.12 3.88
N ALA A 158 -8.08 2.14 5.20
CA ALA A 158 -8.15 0.92 6.00
C ALA A 158 -9.22 -0.06 5.47
N GLY A 159 -10.39 0.44 5.03
CA GLY A 159 -11.42 -0.40 4.41
C GLY A 159 -10.96 -1.10 3.12
N ALA A 160 -10.12 -0.44 2.31
CA ALA A 160 -9.53 -1.05 1.12
C ALA A 160 -8.37 -2.01 1.45
N MET A 161 -7.80 -1.93 2.65
CA MET A 161 -6.78 -2.89 3.10
C MET A 161 -7.39 -4.24 3.47
N LEU A 162 -8.66 -4.29 3.90
CA LEU A 162 -9.28 -5.50 4.42
C LEU A 162 -9.28 -6.68 3.43
N PRO A 163 -9.68 -6.53 2.14
CA PRO A 163 -9.64 -7.64 1.19
C PRO A 163 -8.21 -8.17 0.96
N LEU A 164 -7.23 -7.27 0.91
CA LEU A 164 -5.81 -7.63 0.79
C LEU A 164 -5.33 -8.42 2.01
N ALA A 165 -5.68 -7.95 3.21
CA ALA A 165 -5.32 -8.60 4.47
C ALA A 165 -6.00 -9.96 4.62
N GLN A 166 -7.28 -10.10 4.27
CA GLN A 166 -8.00 -11.37 4.31
C GLN A 166 -7.36 -12.39 3.37
N ALA A 167 -7.01 -11.99 2.15
CA ALA A 167 -6.34 -12.88 1.21
C ALA A 167 -4.93 -13.27 1.70
N ALA A 168 -4.18 -12.37 2.32
CA ALA A 168 -2.88 -12.66 2.92
C ALA A 168 -2.99 -13.60 4.13
N LEU A 169 -4.01 -13.41 4.98
CA LEU A 169 -4.31 -14.29 6.12
C LEU A 169 -4.61 -15.71 5.65
N GLN A 170 -5.44 -15.87 4.61
CA GLN A 170 -5.76 -17.17 4.01
C GLN A 170 -4.53 -17.88 3.43
N ARG A 171 -3.53 -17.13 2.96
CA ARG A 171 -2.24 -17.67 2.50
C ARG A 171 -1.24 -17.92 3.63
N GLY A 172 -1.57 -17.58 4.87
CA GLY A 172 -0.68 -17.75 6.03
C GLY A 172 0.49 -16.77 6.06
N GLU A 173 0.36 -15.59 5.42
CA GLU A 173 1.43 -14.58 5.31
C GLU A 173 1.59 -13.70 6.58
N VAL A 174 1.08 -14.18 7.71
CA VAL A 174 1.18 -13.51 9.01
C VAL A 174 2.60 -13.56 9.56
N VAL A 175 2.97 -12.56 10.34
CA VAL A 175 4.25 -12.51 11.08
C VAL A 175 4.01 -12.27 12.56
N ALA A 176 4.93 -12.73 13.39
CA ALA A 176 4.93 -12.36 14.82
C ALA A 176 5.10 -10.83 14.97
N ALA A 177 4.57 -10.26 16.04
CA ALA A 177 4.53 -8.80 16.23
C ALA A 177 5.94 -8.18 16.17
N GLU A 178 6.94 -8.79 16.81
CA GLU A 178 8.33 -8.35 16.81
C GLU A 178 9.03 -8.48 15.45
N GLN A 179 8.47 -9.25 14.52
CA GLN A 179 9.01 -9.46 13.16
C GLN A 179 8.45 -8.47 12.14
N ALA A 180 7.35 -7.76 12.46
CA ALA A 180 6.80 -6.76 11.56
C ALA A 180 7.80 -5.63 11.29
N ARG A 181 8.04 -5.37 10.00
CA ARG A 181 9.05 -4.39 9.54
C ARG A 181 8.48 -3.48 8.47
N PRO A 182 8.87 -2.20 8.45
CA PRO A 182 8.54 -1.29 7.36
C PRO A 182 9.32 -1.66 6.08
N VAL A 183 8.70 -1.45 4.93
CA VAL A 183 9.33 -1.52 3.61
C VAL A 183 9.81 -0.12 3.22
N TYR A 184 11.13 0.02 3.09
CA TYR A 184 11.77 1.24 2.58
C TYR A 184 12.36 0.98 1.20
N LEU A 185 11.78 1.57 0.15
CA LEU A 185 12.33 1.46 -1.20
C LEU A 185 13.52 2.41 -1.41
N ARG A 186 13.51 3.59 -0.78
CA ARG A 186 14.59 4.60 -0.89
C ARG A 186 15.95 4.15 -0.35
N ASN A 187 15.95 3.18 0.58
CA ASN A 187 17.16 2.71 1.25
C ASN A 187 17.60 1.32 0.75
N GLN A 188 17.06 0.84 -0.37
CA GLN A 188 17.63 -0.31 -1.06
C GLN A 188 18.92 0.16 -1.74
N VAL A 189 20.02 0.19 -0.97
CA VAL A 189 21.36 0.34 -1.55
C VAL A 189 21.55 -0.85 -2.47
N ILE A 190 21.60 -0.61 -3.78
CA ILE A 190 21.94 -1.63 -4.77
C ILE A 190 23.33 -2.17 -4.39
N GLN A 191 23.38 -3.31 -3.72
CA GLN A 191 24.60 -4.12 -3.65
C GLN A 191 24.80 -4.75 -5.02
N GLY A 192 25.38 -4.00 -5.95
CA GLY A 192 25.45 -4.44 -7.34
C GLY A 192 26.22 -3.50 -8.25
N ALA A 193 27.41 -3.06 -7.84
CA ALA A 193 28.42 -2.52 -8.75
C ALA A 193 29.83 -2.75 -8.16
N ILE A 194 30.19 -4.02 -7.97
CA ILE A 194 31.59 -4.46 -8.04
C ILE A 194 31.60 -5.67 -8.97
N ARG A 195 31.85 -5.39 -10.25
CA ARG A 195 32.53 -6.30 -11.17
C ARG A 195 33.50 -5.47 -11.99
#